data_AF-A0A952L906-F1
#
_entry.id   AF-A0A952L906-F1
#
_cell.length_a   1.000
_cell.length_b   1.000
_cell.length_c   1.000
_cell.angle_alpha   90.00
_cell.angle_beta   90.00
_cell.angle_gamma   90.00
#
_symmetry.space_group_name_H-M   'P 1'
#
loop_
_entity.id
_entity.type
_entity.pdbx_description
1 polymer ?
#
loop_
_entity_poly.entity_id
_entity_poly.type
_entity_poly.pdbx_seq_one_letter_code
_entity_poly.pdbx_strand_id
1 'polypeptide(L)'
;SFGATAGRVFAGVMMESVVATAVAGVIGVMVAILALENPIVAGFLHRQGLQDVPAFPLSAAAFGMLVAIGVGALAGVLPAMVAIRVRPIDAIRF
;
A
#
# COMPACT_ATOMS: atom_id res chain seq x y z
N SER A 1 -22.56 0.34 -24.33
CA SER A 1 -21.60 -0.48 -23.57
C SER A 1 -20.26 -0.40 -24.27
N PHE A 2 -19.27 0.29 -23.69
CA PHE A 2 -17.94 0.46 -24.30
C PHE A 2 -17.11 -0.84 -24.22
N GLY A 3 -17.57 -1.96 -24.77
CA GLY A 3 -16.81 -3.19 -25.10
C GLY A 3 -15.75 -3.70 -24.11
N ALA A 4 -15.77 -3.31 -22.83
CA ALA A 4 -14.71 -3.59 -21.88
C ALA A 4 -14.73 -5.09 -21.58
N THR A 5 -13.58 -5.73 -21.78
CA THR A 5 -13.44 -7.16 -21.52
C THR A 5 -13.38 -7.37 -20.00
N ALA A 6 -13.90 -8.49 -19.51
CA ALA A 6 -13.87 -8.83 -18.09
C ALA A 6 -12.45 -8.71 -17.50
N GLY A 7 -11.42 -9.11 -18.25
CA GLY A 7 -10.02 -8.95 -17.86
C GLY A 7 -9.59 -7.50 -17.63
N ARG A 8 -10.08 -6.54 -18.42
CA ARG A 8 -9.77 -5.11 -18.23
C ARG A 8 -10.41 -4.54 -16.97
N VAL A 9 -11.65 -4.95 -16.67
CA VAL A 9 -12.33 -4.55 -15.43
C VAL A 9 -11.63 -5.14 -14.21
N PHE A 10 -11.29 -6.44 -14.26
CA PHE A 10 -10.53 -7.10 -13.20
C PHE A 10 -9.18 -6.42 -12.97
N ALA A 11 -8.40 -6.22 -14.03
CA ALA A 11 -7.09 -5.57 -13.95
C ALA A 11 -7.21 -4.13 -13.44
N GLY A 12 -8.24 -3.39 -13.85
CA GLY A 12 -8.50 -2.04 -13.35
C GLY A 12 -8.65 -2.02 -11.82
N VAL A 13 -9.61 -2.80 -11.29
CA VAL A 13 -9.88 -2.87 -9.85
C VAL A 13 -8.68 -3.42 -9.06
N MET A 14 -8.00 -4.43 -9.60
CA MET A 14 -6.76 -4.95 -9.00
C MET A 14 -5.67 -3.89 -8.92
N MET A 15 -5.47 -3.12 -10.00
CA MET A 15 -4.45 -2.07 -10.06
C MET A 15 -4.79 -0.90 -9.15
N GLU A 16 -6.06 -0.55 -8.95
CA GLU A 16 -6.44 0.46 -7.95
C GLU A 16 -5.97 0.08 -6.56
N SER A 17 -6.20 -1.16 -6.14
CA SER A 17 -5.79 -1.63 -4.82
C SER A 17 -4.27 -1.74 -4.69
N VAL A 18 -3.59 -2.35 -5.66
CA VAL A 18 -2.13 -2.53 -5.66
C VAL A 18 -1.38 -1.20 -5.70
N VAL A 19 -1.82 -0.27 -6.55
CA VAL A 19 -1.18 1.05 -6.65
C VAL A 19 -1.45 1.85 -5.38
N ALA A 20 -2.67 1.81 -4.84
CA ALA A 20 -2.98 2.49 -3.59
C ALA A 20 -2.10 1.99 -2.43
N THR A 21 -1.94 0.67 -2.28
CA THR A 21 -1.08 0.14 -1.20
C THR A 21 0.40 0.33 -1.46
N ALA A 22 0.86 0.34 -2.71
CA ALA A 22 2.23 0.69 -3.05
C ALA A 22 2.52 2.16 -2.67
N VAL A 23 1.66 3.09 -3.05
CA VAL A 23 1.80 4.52 -2.72
C VAL A 23 1.73 4.74 -1.21
N ALA A 24 0.76 4.11 -0.53
CA ALA A 24 0.64 4.18 0.92
C ALA A 24 1.88 3.61 1.62
N GLY A 25 2.45 2.51 1.13
CA GLY A 25 3.69 1.92 1.64
C GLY A 25 4.87 2.88 1.52
N VAL A 26 5.05 3.53 0.36
CA VAL A 26 6.12 4.54 0.17
C VAL A 26 5.95 5.71 1.14
N ILE A 27 4.73 6.22 1.30
CA ILE A 27 4.42 7.29 2.25
C ILE A 27 4.72 6.83 3.69
N GLY A 28 4.32 5.61 4.06
CA GLY A 28 4.60 5.05 5.38
C GLY A 28 6.09 4.92 5.68
N VAL A 29 6.89 4.47 4.71
CA VAL A 29 8.36 4.40 4.84
C VAL A 29 8.96 5.80 5.00
N MET A 30 8.52 6.78 4.20
CA MET A 30 8.98 8.16 4.35
C MET A 30 8.67 8.72 5.73
N VAL A 31 7.45 8.50 6.22
CA VAL A 31 7.05 8.92 7.57
C VAL A 31 7.89 8.23 8.65
N ALA A 32 8.18 6.94 8.50
CA ALA A 32 9.01 6.20 9.44
C ALA A 32 10.45 6.74 9.50
N ILE A 33 11.06 7.05 8.35
CA ILE A 33 12.38 7.66 8.26
C ILE A 33 12.39 9.03 8.94
N LEU A 34 11.43 9.90 8.56
CA LEU A 34 11.33 11.24 9.12
C LEU A 34 11.06 11.22 10.63
N ALA A 35 10.32 10.23 11.13
CA ALA A 35 10.09 10.05 12.55
C ALA A 35 11.38 9.65 13.29
N LEU A 36 12.19 8.77 12.71
CA LEU A 36 13.46 8.33 13.31
C LEU A 36 14.51 9.44 13.32
N GLU A 37 14.60 10.21 12.23
CA GLU A 37 15.56 11.31 12.09
C GLU A 37 15.13 12.60 12.80
N ASN A 38 13.92 12.64 13.35
CA ASN A 38 13.43 13.81 14.06
C ASN A 38 14.28 14.09 15.32
N PRO A 39 14.80 15.32 15.53
CA PRO A 39 15.64 15.66 16.67
C PRO A 39 14.94 15.46 18.03
N ILE A 40 13.61 15.58 18.08
CA ILE A 40 12.81 15.32 19.29
C ILE A 40 12.86 13.84 19.64
N VAL A 41 12.71 12.96 18.65
CA VAL A 41 12.74 11.51 18.82
C VAL A 41 14.17 11.06 19.12
N ALA A 42 15.16 11.53 18.35
CA ALA A 42 16.56 11.26 18.62
C ALA A 42 16.97 11.72 20.02
N GLY A 43 16.58 12.93 20.45
CA GLY A 43 16.87 13.45 21.79
C GLY A 43 16.14 12.69 22.92
N PHE A 44 15.01 12.06 22.63
CA PHE A 44 14.36 11.13 23.55
C PHE A 44 15.15 9.81 23.67
N LEU A 45 15.58 9.23 22.54
CA LEU A 45 16.39 8.00 22.52
C LEU A 45 17.72 8.18 23.25
N HIS A 46 18.40 9.32 23.06
CA HIS A 46 19.65 9.63 23.76
C HIS A 46 19.47 9.70 25.28
N ARG A 47 18.36 10.29 25.76
CA ARG A 47 18.02 10.31 27.19
C ARG A 47 17.77 8.92 27.78
N GLN A 48 17.42 7.94 26.94
CA GLN A 48 17.27 6.54 27.35
C GLN A 48 18.57 5.73 27.26
N GLY A 49 19.70 6.37 26.93
CA GLY A 49 21.02 5.73 26.91
C GLY A 49 21.50 5.25 25.54
N LEU A 50 20.75 5.52 24.47
CA LEU A 50 21.19 5.23 23.09
C LEU A 50 22.07 6.38 22.57
N GLN A 51 23.38 6.21 22.61
CA GLN A 51 24.34 7.23 22.18
C GLN A 51 24.46 7.35 20.65
N ASP A 52 24.26 6.24 19.93
CA ASP A 52 24.25 6.21 18.46
C ASP A 52 22.90 5.66 18.00
N VAL A 53 22.06 6.50 17.40
CA VAL A 53 20.83 6.05 16.76
C VAL A 53 21.22 5.34 15.45
N PRO A 54 20.91 4.04 15.30
CA PRO A 54 21.30 3.30 14.11
C PRO A 54 20.55 3.82 12.88
N ALA A 55 21.19 3.71 11.71
CA ALA A 55 20.58 4.09 10.44
C ALA A 55 19.33 3.25 10.13
N PHE A 56 18.38 3.84 9.39
CA PHE A 56 17.12 3.18 9.04
C PHE A 56 17.35 1.91 8.18
N PRO A 57 16.80 0.75 8.57
CA PRO A 57 17.06 -0.52 7.89
C PRO A 57 16.27 -0.63 6.57
N LEU A 58 16.94 -0.35 5.45
CA LEU A 58 16.35 -0.41 4.10
C LEU A 58 15.83 -1.81 3.73
N SER A 59 16.45 -2.87 4.24
CA SER A 59 16.00 -4.25 4.01
C SER A 59 14.62 -4.51 4.64
N ALA A 60 14.39 -4.01 5.85
CA ALA A 60 13.10 -4.11 6.53
C ALA A 60 12.03 -3.27 5.80
N ALA A 61 12.41 -2.10 5.29
CA ALA A 61 11.52 -1.26 4.48
C ALA A 61 11.08 -1.96 3.19
N ALA A 62 12.01 -2.59 2.48
CA ALA A 62 11.73 -3.34 1.26
C ALA A 62 10.80 -4.54 1.55
N PHE A 63 11.05 -5.27 2.63
CA PHE A 63 10.18 -6.36 3.05
C PHE A 63 8.77 -5.84 3.43
N GLY A 64 8.69 -4.76 4.19
CA GLY A 64 7.43 -4.11 4.55
C GLY A 64 6.65 -3.64 3.32
N MET A 65 7.32 -3.08 2.32
CA MET A 65 6.72 -2.71 1.03
C MET A 65 6.15 -3.90 0.29
N LEU A 66 6.88 -5.02 0.21
CA LEU A 66 6.40 -6.25 -0.41
C LEU A 66 5.16 -6.78 0.31
N VAL A 67 5.15 -6.76 1.64
CA VAL A 67 4.01 -7.18 2.45
C VAL A 67 2.81 -6.24 2.21
N ALA A 68 3.00 -4.93 2.23
CA ALA A 68 1.92 -3.96 2.01
C ALA A 68 1.26 -4.13 0.63
N ILE A 69 2.08 -4.28 -0.42
CA ILE A 69 1.60 -4.53 -1.78
C ILE A 69 0.90 -5.88 -1.87
N GLY A 70 1.49 -6.93 -1.29
CA GLY A 70 0.92 -8.28 -1.27
C GLY A 70 -0.44 -8.34 -0.58
N VAL A 71 -0.58 -7.72 0.59
CA VAL A 71 -1.84 -7.63 1.32
C VAL A 71 -2.87 -6.82 0.53
N GLY A 72 -2.47 -5.70 -0.07
CA GLY A 72 -3.34 -4.92 -0.95
C GLY A 72 -3.86 -5.73 -2.14
N ALA A 73 -2.95 -6.42 -2.83
CA ALA A 73 -3.31 -7.30 -3.93
C ALA A 73 -4.33 -8.35 -3.48
N LEU A 74 -4.06 -9.06 -2.38
CA LEU A 74 -4.96 -10.08 -1.83
C LEU A 74 -6.33 -9.50 -1.46
N ALA A 75 -6.37 -8.31 -0.85
CA ALA A 75 -7.61 -7.60 -0.53
C ALA A 75 -8.39 -7.19 -1.80
N GLY A 76 -7.69 -6.81 -2.87
CA GLY A 76 -8.27 -6.42 -4.16
C GLY A 76 -8.88 -7.58 -4.97
N VAL A 77 -8.45 -8.82 -4.74
CA VAL A 77 -8.92 -9.99 -5.53
C VAL A 77 -10.43 -10.21 -5.39
N LEU A 78 -10.95 -10.18 -4.16
CA LEU A 78 -12.38 -10.40 -3.90
C LEU A 78 -13.28 -9.37 -4.62
N PRO A 79 -13.11 -8.04 -4.44
CA PRO A 79 -13.93 -7.06 -5.13
C PRO A 79 -13.73 -7.10 -6.65
N ALA A 80 -12.52 -7.38 -7.14
CA ALA A 80 -12.27 -7.52 -8.59
C ALA A 80 -13.05 -8.72 -9.19
N MET A 81 -13.15 -9.84 -8.48
CA MET A 81 -13.99 -10.98 -8.89
C MET A 81 -15.48 -10.65 -8.88
N VAL A 82 -15.94 -9.84 -7.93
CA VAL A 82 -17.33 -9.37 -7.90
C VAL A 82 -17.59 -8.45 -9.10
N ALA A 83 -16.68 -7.51 -9.38
CA ALA A 83 -16.82 -6.53 -10.46
C ALA A 83 -17.01 -7.17 -11.84
N ILE A 84 -16.32 -8.27 -12.14
CA ILE A 84 -16.47 -8.98 -13.43
C ILE A 84 -17.77 -9.80 -13.54
N ARG A 85 -18.47 -10.05 -12.42
CA ARG A 85 -19.71 -10.83 -12.39
C ARG A 85 -20.97 -9.97 -12.47
N VAL A 86 -20.85 -8.65 -12.30
CA VAL A 86 -22.00 -7.73 -12.39
C VAL A 86 -22.41 -7.54 -13.84
N ARG A 87 -23.71 -7.65 -14.13
CA ARG A 87 -24.24 -7.40 -15.48
C ARG A 87 -24.10 -5.91 -15.81
N PRO A 88 -23.58 -5.53 -16.99
CA PRO A 88 -23.38 -4.13 -17.33
C PRO A 88 -24.66 -3.28 -17.28
N ILE A 89 -25.81 -3.89 -17.61
CA ILE A 89 -27.11 -3.24 -17.52
C ILE A 89 -27.54 -2.93 -16.08
N ASP A 90 -27.14 -3.78 -15.12
CA ASP A 90 -27.42 -3.55 -13.70
C ASP A 90 -26.45 -2.53 -13.11
N ALA A 91 -25.19 -2.53 -13.56
CA ALA A 91 -24.15 -1.61 -13.09
C ALA A 91 -24.41 -0.13 -13.42
N ILE A 92 -25.20 0.17 -14.45
CA ILE A 92 -25.58 1.55 -14.83
C ILE A 92 -26.95 1.98 -14.26
N ARG A 93 -27.73 1.02 -13.72
CA ARG A 93 -29.06 1.27 -13.15
C ARG A 93 -29.02 1.60 -11.66
N PHE A 94 -27.94 1.21 -10.98
CA PHE A 94 -27.59 1.63 -9.63
C PHE A 94 -26.75 2.90 -9.67
#